data_AF-A0AAD9LNH3-F1
#
_entry.id   AF-A0AAD9LNH3-F1
#
_cell.length_a   1.000
_cell.length_b   1.000
_cell.length_c   1.000
_cell.angle_alpha   90.00
_cell.angle_beta   90.00
_cell.angle_gamma   90.00
#
_symmetry.space_group_name_H-M   'P 1'
#
loop_
_entity.id
_entity.type
_entity.pdbx_description
1 polymer ?
#
loop_
_entity_poly.entity_id
_entity_poly.type
_entity_poly.pdbx_seq_one_letter_code
_entity_poly.pdbx_strand_id
1 'polypeptide(L)'
;MLEPIENCFSVFKSVVKCFLARQRQGILRVPPHRTIKAHRESYRKLAVDILVHESVTSGLCLKCSLHTMTFHARAVQIQDMPVGE
;
A
#
# COMPACT_ATOMS: atom_id res chain seq x y z
N MET A 1 -6.44 -8.75 -2.75
CA MET A 1 -6.28 -8.82 -4.22
C MET A 1 -5.66 -10.17 -4.52
N LEU A 2 -5.94 -10.77 -5.69
CA LEU A 2 -5.35 -12.06 -6.07
C LEU A 2 -4.00 -11.90 -6.78
N GLU A 3 -3.39 -10.72 -6.68
CA GLU A 3 -2.09 -10.44 -7.27
C GLU A 3 -1.12 -10.04 -6.14
N PRO A 4 0.02 -10.73 -5.99
CA PRO A 4 0.90 -10.54 -4.85
C PRO A 4 1.58 -9.17 -4.84
N ILE A 5 1.89 -8.57 -5.99
CA ILE A 5 2.51 -7.25 -6.10
C ILE A 5 1.53 -6.17 -5.58
N GLU A 6 0.27 -6.22 -5.98
CA GLU A 6 -0.81 -5.35 -5.52
C GLU A 6 -1.05 -5.48 -4.02
N ASN A 7 -0.97 -6.69 -3.46
CA ASN A 7 -1.08 -6.91 -2.02
C ASN A 7 0.09 -6.22 -1.27
N CYS A 8 1.32 -6.31 -1.79
CA CYS A 8 2.47 -5.60 -1.23
C CYS A 8 2.27 -4.08 -1.28
N PHE A 9 1.86 -3.55 -2.43
CA PHE A 9 1.61 -2.11 -2.57
C PHE A 9 0.42 -1.63 -1.75
N SER A 10 -0.57 -2.49 -1.47
CA SER A 10 -1.67 -2.18 -0.56
C SER A 10 -1.19 -1.97 0.87
N VAL A 11 -0.26 -2.81 1.35
CA VAL A 11 0.38 -2.63 2.66
C VAL A 11 1.20 -1.35 2.68
N PHE A 12 2.06 -1.14 1.69
CA PHE A 12 2.84 0.11 1.57
C PHE A 12 1.94 1.35 1.59
N LYS A 13 0.87 1.36 0.80
CA LYS A 13 -0.12 2.44 0.75
C LYS A 13 -0.76 2.69 2.12
N SER A 14 -1.01 1.64 2.90
CA SER A 14 -1.54 1.76 4.26
C SER A 14 -0.56 2.48 5.19
N VAL A 15 0.72 2.07 5.16
CA VAL A 15 1.77 2.71 5.98
C VAL A 15 1.95 4.18 5.60
N VAL A 16 1.98 4.50 4.29
CA VAL A 16 2.04 5.89 3.80
C VAL A 16 0.85 6.71 4.31
N LYS A 17 -0.37 6.16 4.29
CA LYS A 17 -1.55 6.84 4.83
C LYS A 17 -1.41 7.11 6.33
N CYS A 18 -0.92 6.14 7.11
CA CYS A 18 -0.68 6.32 8.54
C CYS A 18 0.35 7.44 8.81
N PHE A 19 1.43 7.49 8.04
CA PHE A 19 2.42 8.56 8.14
C PHE A 19 1.81 9.93 7.84
N LEU A 20 1.09 10.06 6.71
CA LEU A 20 0.45 11.31 6.34
C LEU A 20 -0.61 11.75 7.36
N ALA A 21 -1.31 10.80 8.00
CA ALA A 21 -2.23 11.10 9.08
C ALA A 21 -1.51 11.68 10.31
N ARG A 22 -0.36 11.14 10.69
CA ARG A 22 0.49 11.68 11.77
C ARG A 22 1.02 13.07 11.44
N GLN A 23 1.37 13.32 10.17
CA GLN A 23 1.87 14.62 9.69
C GLN A 23 0.76 15.62 9.33
N ARG A 24 -0.51 15.32 9.63
CA ARG A 24 -1.67 16.12 9.19
C ARG A 24 -1.55 17.59 9.55
N GLN A 25 -1.10 17.92 10.76
CA GLN A 25 -0.94 19.31 11.19
C GLN A 25 0.10 20.06 10.35
N GLY A 26 1.24 19.42 10.04
CA GLY A 26 2.27 19.98 9.17
C GLY A 26 1.79 20.15 7.73
N ILE A 27 0.97 19.23 7.23
CA ILE A 27 0.37 19.30 5.88
C ILE A 27 -0.64 20.45 5.77
N LEU A 28 -1.37 20.76 6.83
CA LEU A 28 -2.35 21.86 6.85
C LEU A 28 -1.69 23.24 7.02
N ARG A 29 -0.51 23.30 7.66
CA ARG A 29 0.28 24.53 7.82
C ARG A 29 1.13 24.77 6.57
N VAL A 30 0.53 25.35 5.54
CA VAL A 30 1.22 25.68 4.28
C VAL A 30 2.13 26.91 4.49
N PRO A 31 3.44 26.84 4.17
CA PRO A 31 4.34 27.98 4.26
C PRO A 31 3.95 29.13 3.31
N PRO A 32 4.35 30.38 3.62
CA PRO A 32 4.24 31.50 2.70
C PRO A 32 4.92 31.19 1.35
N HIS A 33 4.39 31.77 0.26
CA HIS A 33 4.91 31.61 -1.11
C HIS A 33 4.89 30.18 -1.67
N ARG A 34 4.15 29.25 -1.05
CA ARG A 34 4.00 27.87 -1.54
C ARG A 34 2.54 27.52 -1.77
N THR A 35 2.26 26.79 -2.86
CA THR A 35 0.92 26.27 -3.08
C THR A 35 0.63 25.08 -2.17
N ILE A 36 -0.63 24.93 -1.76
CA ILE A 36 -1.07 23.75 -0.98
C ILE A 36 -0.78 22.43 -1.69
N LYS A 37 -0.85 22.43 -3.03
CA LYS A 37 -0.53 21.26 -3.86
C LYS A 37 0.95 20.89 -3.72
N ALA A 38 1.86 21.85 -3.92
CA ALA A 38 3.30 21.61 -3.83
C ALA A 38 3.74 21.19 -2.43
N HIS A 39 3.09 21.74 -1.39
CA HIS A 39 3.35 21.36 0.00
C HIS A 39 2.91 19.93 0.31
N ARG A 40 1.68 19.56 -0.08
CA ARG A 40 1.18 18.18 0.06
C ARG A 40 2.03 17.17 -0.72
N GLU A 41 2.47 17.55 -1.91
CA GLU A 41 3.32 16.70 -2.74
C GLU A 41 4.67 16.42 -2.09
N SER A 42 5.30 17.40 -1.43
CA SER A 42 6.56 17.11 -0.71
C SER A 42 6.38 16.15 0.46
N TYR A 43 5.27 16.22 1.19
CA TYR A 43 4.99 15.23 2.25
C TYR A 43 4.78 13.83 1.68
N ARG A 44 4.15 13.71 0.50
CA ARG A 44 4.00 12.42 -0.19
C ARG A 44 5.34 11.86 -0.64
N LYS A 45 6.20 12.68 -1.27
CA LYS A 45 7.55 12.27 -1.70
C LYS A 45 8.37 11.81 -0.50
N LEU A 46 8.41 12.63 0.56
CA LEU A 46 9.08 12.28 1.81
C LEU A 46 8.58 10.95 2.40
N ALA A 47 7.26 10.73 2.42
CA ALA A 47 6.69 9.48 2.91
C ALA A 47 7.13 8.28 2.07
N VAL A 48 7.15 8.42 0.74
CA VAL A 48 7.60 7.35 -0.17
C VAL A 48 9.08 7.05 0.05
N ASP A 49 9.93 8.09 0.07
CA ASP A 49 11.38 7.95 0.19
C ASP A 49 11.79 7.23 1.48
N ILE A 50 11.09 7.50 2.59
CA ILE A 50 11.34 6.84 3.88
C ILE A 50 10.75 5.42 3.89
N LEU A 51 9.48 5.28 3.48
CA LEU A 51 8.71 4.08 3.82
C LEU A 51 8.78 2.98 2.78
N VAL A 52 9.23 3.24 1.55
CA VAL A 52 9.22 2.23 0.49
C VAL A 52 10.11 1.04 0.85
N HIS A 53 11.33 1.32 1.31
CA HIS A 53 12.29 0.29 1.70
C HIS A 53 11.92 -0.37 3.04
N GLU A 54 11.30 0.36 3.96
CA GLU A 54 10.85 -0.19 5.25
C GLU A 54 9.62 -1.10 5.09
N SER A 55 8.71 -0.75 4.16
CA SER A 55 7.43 -1.43 4.01
C SER A 55 7.48 -2.58 3.00
N VAL A 56 8.17 -2.39 1.87
CA VAL A 56 8.23 -3.37 0.77
C VAL A 56 9.47 -4.25 0.95
N THR A 57 9.40 -5.15 1.92
CA THR A 57 10.49 -6.08 2.23
C THR A 57 10.33 -7.40 1.49
N SER A 58 11.43 -8.15 1.30
CA SER A 58 11.39 -9.51 0.74
C SER A 58 10.46 -10.45 1.52
N GLY A 59 10.45 -10.31 2.85
CA GLY A 59 9.55 -11.07 3.73
C GLY A 59 8.07 -10.74 3.51
N LEU A 60 7.74 -9.46 3.26
CA LEU A 60 6.38 -9.08 2.88
C LEU A 60 6.00 -9.66 1.52
N CYS A 61 6.88 -9.54 0.52
CA CYS A 61 6.66 -10.09 -0.82
C CYS A 61 6.38 -11.60 -0.78
N LEU A 62 7.17 -12.35 -0.01
CA LEU A 62 6.96 -13.77 0.18
C LEU A 62 5.61 -14.07 0.84
N LYS A 63 5.25 -13.34 1.90
CA LYS A 63 3.94 -13.51 2.57
C LYS A 63 2.78 -13.24 1.61
N CYS A 64 2.85 -12.18 0.81
CA CYS A 64 1.83 -11.85 -0.17
C CYS A 64 1.75 -12.91 -1.28
N SER A 65 2.89 -13.43 -1.75
CA SER A 65 2.95 -14.54 -2.71
C SER A 65 2.29 -15.81 -2.15
N LEU A 66 2.69 -16.23 -0.94
CA LEU A 66 2.10 -17.40 -0.28
C LEU A 66 0.60 -17.22 -0.04
N HIS A 67 0.18 -16.05 0.43
CA HIS A 67 -1.23 -15.72 0.61
C HIS A 67 -2.00 -15.90 -0.69
N THR A 68 -1.55 -15.28 -1.79
CA THR A 68 -2.17 -15.42 -3.11
C THR A 68 -2.21 -16.88 -3.58
N MET A 69 -1.12 -17.64 -3.38
CA MET A 69 -1.06 -19.07 -3.72
C MET A 69 -2.12 -19.91 -2.98
N THR A 70 -2.45 -19.58 -1.73
CA THR A 70 -3.54 -20.30 -1.03
C THR A 70 -4.91 -20.09 -1.69
N PHE A 71 -5.17 -18.91 -2.28
CA PHE A 71 -6.39 -18.69 -3.05
C PHE A 71 -6.36 -19.41 -4.38
N HIS A 72 -5.22 -19.42 -5.09
CA HIS A 72 -5.10 -20.18 -6.32
C HIS A 72 -5.24 -21.68 -6.09
N ALA A 73 -4.61 -22.22 -5.04
CA ALA A 73 -4.74 -23.63 -4.68
C ALA A 73 -6.20 -23.99 -4.38
N ARG A 74 -6.92 -23.13 -3.62
CA ARG A 74 -8.35 -23.29 -3.41
C ARG A 74 -9.13 -23.21 -4.71
N ALA A 75 -8.89 -22.20 -5.54
CA ALA A 75 -9.57 -22.03 -6.84
C ALA A 75 -9.33 -23.21 -7.81
N VAL A 76 -8.14 -23.82 -7.79
CA VAL A 76 -7.80 -25.01 -8.58
C VAL A 76 -8.44 -26.28 -8.00
N GLN A 77 -8.53 -26.39 -6.67
CA GLN A 77 -9.26 -27.48 -6.00
C GLN A 77 -10.78 -27.36 -6.19
N ILE A 78 -11.26 -26.15 -6.47
CA ILE A 78 -12.61 -25.84 -6.90
C ILE A 78 -12.69 -26.08 -8.42
N GLN A 79 -12.58 -27.34 -8.84
CA GLN A 79 -13.15 -27.74 -10.12
C GLN A 79 -14.68 -27.61 -9.98
N ASP A 80 -15.26 -26.66 -10.70
CA ASP A 80 -16.71 -26.41 -10.81
C ASP A 80 -17.46 -25.94 -9.55
N MET A 81 -17.15 -24.74 -9.00
CA MET A 81 -18.18 -24.04 -8.20
C MET A 81 -19.03 -23.12 -9.08
N PRO A 82 -20.37 -23.20 -8.99
CA PRO A 82 -21.25 -22.22 -9.63
C PRO A 82 -21.03 -20.84 -9.01
N VAL A 83 -20.97 -19.82 -9.85
CA VAL A 83 -20.79 -18.42 -9.44
C VAL A 83 -22.18 -17.78 -9.28
N GLY A 84 -22.50 -17.37 -8.05
CA GLY A 84 -23.72 -16.61 -7.73
C GLY A 84 -24.84 -17.47 -7.14
N GLU A 85 -24.79 -17.68 -5.83
CA GLU A 85 -25.97 -17.86 -4.97
C GLU A 85 -26.04 -16.72 -3.96
#